data_AF-A0A9Q3DU81-F1
#
_entry.id   AF-A0A9Q3DU81-F1
#
_cell.length_a   1.000
_cell.length_b   1.000
_cell.length_c   1.000
_cell.angle_alpha   90.00
_cell.angle_beta   90.00
_cell.angle_gamma   90.00
#
_symmetry.space_group_name_H-M   'P 1'
#
loop_
_entity.id
_entity.type
_entity.pdbx_description
1 polymer ?
#
loop_
_entity_poly.entity_id
_entity_poly.type
_entity_poly.pdbx_seq_one_letter_code
_entity_poly.pdbx_strand_id
1 'polypeptide(L)'
;MSFESDKYSVEKDPYGWCLRQSKRLKAIDPQMNTQIRNHKLLTQVPVELEHAFKCRCNHNLTLDDIANTLQEVRKISNIGKLTPYESSGIKEKQHSG
;
A
#
# COMPACT_ATOMS: atom_id res chain seq x y z
N MET A 1 14.07 16.28 0.32
CA MET A 1 13.31 15.51 -0.69
C MET A 1 11.96 16.18 -0.90
N SER A 2 11.54 16.40 -2.15
CA SER A 2 10.21 16.92 -2.50
C SER A 2 9.16 15.81 -2.40
N PHE A 3 7.87 16.14 -2.30
CA PHE A 3 6.80 15.14 -2.25
C PHE A 3 6.79 14.28 -3.53
N GLU A 4 6.96 14.91 -4.68
CA GLU A 4 6.89 14.31 -6.03
C GLU A 4 8.03 13.35 -6.35
N SER A 5 9.13 13.40 -5.58
CA SER A 5 10.27 12.49 -5.76
C SER A 5 10.20 11.25 -4.86
N ASP A 6 9.30 11.20 -3.88
CA ASP A 6 9.20 10.09 -2.92
C ASP A 6 8.09 9.10 -3.30
N LYS A 7 8.32 8.38 -4.40
CA LYS A 7 7.43 7.32 -4.87
C LYS A 7 7.39 6.13 -3.91
N TYR A 8 6.25 5.45 -3.85
CA TYR A 8 6.14 4.20 -3.11
C TYR A 8 7.00 3.10 -3.76
N SER A 9 7.63 2.28 -2.92
CA SER A 9 8.34 1.06 -3.31
C SER A 9 7.86 -0.07 -2.40
N VAL A 10 7.75 -1.28 -2.93
CA VAL A 10 7.30 -2.49 -2.20
C VAL A 10 8.18 -2.86 -1.01
N GLU A 11 9.40 -2.31 -0.94
CA GLU A 11 10.32 -2.47 0.18
C GLU A 11 9.96 -1.57 1.38
N LYS A 12 9.18 -0.51 1.15
CA LYS A 12 8.77 0.42 2.20
C LYS A 12 7.58 -0.15 2.99
N ASP A 13 7.52 0.19 4.27
CA ASP A 13 6.32 -0.07 5.08
C ASP A 13 5.12 0.74 4.54
N PRO A 14 4.01 0.09 4.11
CA PRO A 14 2.87 0.76 3.50
C PRO A 14 2.22 1.82 4.40
N TYR A 15 1.91 1.46 5.64
CA TYR A 15 1.27 2.36 6.61
C TYR A 15 2.18 3.54 6.94
N GLY A 16 3.44 3.25 7.25
CA GLY A 16 4.44 4.27 7.55
C GLY A 16 4.68 5.22 6.38
N TRP A 17 4.71 4.72 5.14
CA TRP A 17 4.85 5.58 3.96
C TRP A 17 3.61 6.46 3.75
N CYS A 18 2.40 5.90 3.79
CA CYS A 18 1.15 6.66 3.68
C CYS A 18 1.04 7.76 4.74
N LEU A 19 1.37 7.44 6.00
CA LEU A 19 1.32 8.39 7.10
C LEU A 19 2.33 9.53 6.92
N ARG A 20 3.57 9.22 6.52
CA ARG A 20 4.60 10.25 6.25
C ARG A 20 4.18 11.17 5.11
N GLN A 21 3.72 10.61 3.99
CA GLN A 21 3.29 11.43 2.86
C GLN A 21 2.05 12.27 3.19
N SER A 22 1.08 11.71 3.94
CA SER A 22 -0.07 12.44 4.45
C SER A 22 0.33 13.64 5.32
N LYS A 23 1.29 13.46 6.23
CA LYS A 23 1.84 14.55 7.05
C LYS A 23 2.52 15.62 6.20
N ARG A 24 3.29 15.22 5.17
CA ARG A 24 3.96 16.17 4.26
C ARG A 24 2.96 16.98 3.44
N LEU A 25 1.92 16.33 2.91
CA LEU A 25 0.85 17.02 2.19
C LEU A 25 0.11 18.02 3.09
N LYS A 26 -0.20 17.65 4.33
CA LYS A 26 -0.77 18.58 5.32
C LYS A 26 0.17 19.73 5.69
N ALA A 27 1.48 19.51 5.69
CA ALA A 27 2.44 20.58 5.95
C ALA A 27 2.56 21.56 4.77
N ILE A 28 2.36 21.07 3.54
CA ILE A 28 2.33 21.90 2.32
C ILE A 28 1.03 22.69 2.23
N ASP A 29 -0.10 22.02 2.49
CA ASP A 29 -1.43 22.63 2.47
C ASP A 29 -2.27 22.06 3.64
N PRO A 30 -2.35 22.78 4.77
CA PRO A 30 -3.11 22.36 5.93
C PRO A 30 -4.63 22.28 5.69
N GLN A 31 -5.14 22.99 4.68
CA GLN A 31 -6.56 23.01 4.32
C GLN A 31 -6.91 21.95 3.26
N MET A 32 -5.93 21.15 2.83
CA MET A 32 -6.12 20.09 1.85
C MET A 32 -7.19 19.10 2.32
N ASN A 33 -8.24 18.96 1.52
CA ASN A 33 -9.29 18.00 1.82
C ASN A 33 -8.76 16.55 1.69
N THR A 34 -9.43 15.61 2.37
CA THR A 34 -9.01 14.21 2.41
C THR A 34 -8.98 13.57 1.03
N GLN A 35 -9.92 13.90 0.15
CA GLN A 35 -10.01 13.34 -1.20
C GLN A 35 -8.83 13.75 -2.09
N ILE A 36 -8.48 15.04 -2.10
CA ILE A 36 -7.33 15.61 -2.82
C ILE A 36 -6.04 15.03 -2.27
N ARG A 37 -5.90 14.94 -0.95
CA ARG A 37 -4.73 14.33 -0.31
C ARG A 37 -4.54 12.88 -0.76
N ASN A 38 -5.62 12.11 -0.71
CA ASN A 38 -5.59 10.70 -1.08
C ASN A 38 -5.34 10.53 -2.58
N HIS A 39 -5.90 11.39 -3.43
CA HIS A 39 -5.59 11.42 -4.85
C HIS A 39 -4.11 11.72 -5.12
N LYS A 40 -3.53 12.72 -4.43
CA LYS A 40 -2.09 13.02 -4.50
C LYS A 40 -1.22 11.86 -4.02
N LEU A 41 -1.65 11.10 -3.01
CA LEU A 41 -0.93 9.90 -2.58
C LEU A 41 -0.91 8.85 -3.69
N LEU A 42 -2.05 8.62 -4.34
CA LEU A 42 -2.17 7.66 -5.44
C LEU A 42 -1.27 8.01 -6.63
N THR A 43 -1.06 9.30 -6.94
CA THR A 43 -0.12 9.68 -8.01
C THR A 43 1.35 9.36 -7.71
N GLN A 44 1.69 9.09 -6.45
CA GLN A 44 3.03 8.66 -6.03
C GLN A 44 3.18 7.12 -5.99
N VAL A 45 2.12 6.39 -6.32
CA VAL A 45 2.12 4.94 -6.39
C VAL A 45 2.41 4.49 -7.83
N PRO A 46 3.18 3.41 -8.06
CA PRO A 46 3.42 2.88 -9.39
C PRO A 46 2.13 2.52 -10.14
N VAL A 47 2.13 2.73 -11.46
CA VAL A 47 0.99 2.45 -12.37
C VAL A 47 0.54 0.99 -12.28
N GLU A 48 1.45 0.06 -11.99
CA GLU A 48 1.13 -1.36 -11.83
C GLU A 48 0.09 -1.60 -10.73
N LEU A 49 -0.01 -0.67 -9.77
CA LEU A 49 -0.93 -0.77 -8.64
C LEU A 49 -2.23 0.00 -8.88
N GLU A 50 -2.26 0.83 -9.92
CA GLU A 50 -3.42 1.65 -10.30
C GLU A 50 -4.67 0.79 -10.50
N HIS A 51 -4.51 -0.41 -11.08
CA HIS A 51 -5.63 -1.35 -11.25
C HIS A 51 -6.17 -1.85 -9.89
N ALA A 52 -5.29 -2.15 -8.94
CA ALA A 52 -5.70 -2.59 -7.59
C ALA A 52 -6.46 -1.48 -6.84
N PHE A 53 -6.04 -0.22 -7.01
CA PHE A 53 -6.78 0.92 -6.47
C PHE A 53 -8.09 1.16 -7.21
N LYS A 54 -8.12 1.13 -8.54
CA LYS A 54 -9.34 1.30 -9.35
C LYS A 54 -10.42 0.28 -8.97
N CYS A 55 -10.06 -0.97 -8.68
CA CYS A 55 -11.00 -1.98 -8.20
C CYS A 55 -11.58 -1.68 -6.80
N ARG A 56 -10.95 -0.80 -6.01
CA ARG A 56 -11.32 -0.45 -4.63
C ARG A 56 -11.80 1.00 -4.48
N CYS A 57 -11.62 1.81 -5.51
CA CYS A 57 -11.97 3.22 -5.57
C CYS A 57 -13.49 3.42 -5.62
N ASN A 58 -14.16 3.25 -4.49
CA ASN A 58 -15.33 4.07 -4.20
C ASN A 58 -14.83 5.48 -3.84
N HIS A 59 -15.62 6.53 -4.10
CA HIS A 59 -15.26 7.95 -3.93
C HIS A 59 -14.75 8.37 -2.53
N ASN A 60 -14.75 7.45 -1.56
CA ASN A 60 -14.43 7.65 -0.16
C ASN A 60 -13.24 6.81 0.32
N LEU A 61 -12.23 6.58 -0.53
CA LEU A 61 -11.00 5.91 -0.10
C LEU A 61 -10.41 6.59 1.14
N THR A 62 -10.17 5.79 2.18
CA THR A 62 -9.48 6.21 3.40
C THR A 62 -7.96 5.99 3.27
N LEU A 63 -7.19 6.52 4.21
CA LEU A 63 -5.74 6.25 4.26
C LEU A 63 -5.46 4.76 4.48
N ASP A 64 -6.31 4.10 5.26
CA ASP A 64 -6.21 2.68 5.59
C ASP A 64 -6.51 1.81 4.37
N ASP A 65 -7.50 2.18 3.55
CA ASP A 65 -7.77 1.49 2.28
C ASP A 65 -6.57 1.54 1.35
N ILE A 66 -5.89 2.69 1.32
CA ILE A 66 -4.67 2.85 0.52
C ILE A 66 -3.57 1.95 1.07
N ALA A 67 -3.31 2.01 2.38
CA ALA A 67 -2.26 1.22 3.02
C ALA A 67 -2.51 -0.30 2.91
N ASN A 68 -3.75 -0.75 3.09
CA ASN A 68 -4.13 -2.16 2.97
C ASN A 68 -3.90 -2.67 1.53
N THR A 69 -4.26 -1.87 0.53
CA THR A 69 -4.04 -2.22 -0.88
C THR A 69 -2.54 -2.30 -1.21
N LEU A 70 -1.74 -1.34 -0.72
CA LEU A 70 -0.27 -1.40 -0.85
C LEU A 70 0.33 -2.63 -0.14
N GLN A 71 -0.25 -3.05 0.99
CA GLN A 71 0.19 -4.22 1.73
C GLN A 71 -0.11 -5.52 0.99
N GLU A 72 -1.25 -5.63 0.34
CA GLU A 72 -1.58 -6.79 -0.50
C GLU A 72 -0.67 -6.89 -1.72
N VAL A 73 -0.41 -5.77 -2.38
CA VAL A 73 0.59 -5.71 -3.45
C VAL A 73 1.94 -6.19 -2.95
N ARG A 74 2.40 -5.66 -1.81
CA ARG A 74 3.67 -6.08 -1.22
C ARG A 74 3.70 -7.60 -0.98
N LYS A 75 2.59 -8.19 -0.52
CA LYS A 75 2.46 -9.64 -0.39
C LYS A 75 2.61 -10.31 -1.76
N ILE A 76 1.84 -9.93 -2.77
CA ILE A 76 1.86 -10.52 -4.11
C ILE A 76 3.26 -10.42 -4.76
N SER A 77 3.90 -9.24 -4.69
CA SER A 77 5.26 -9.04 -5.21
C SER A 77 6.30 -9.87 -4.44
N ASN A 78 6.07 -10.19 -3.17
CA ASN A 78 6.93 -11.06 -2.39
C ASN A 78 6.61 -12.56 -2.54
N ILE A 79 5.43 -12.95 -3.05
CA ILE A 79 5.09 -14.37 -3.31
C ILE A 79 6.11 -15.00 -4.28
N GLY A 80 6.70 -14.22 -5.20
CA GLY A 80 7.79 -14.68 -6.08
C GLY A 80 9.20 -14.59 -5.48
N LYS A 81 9.37 -13.92 -4.33
CA LYS A 81 10.64 -13.79 -3.60
C LYS A 81 10.73 -14.70 -2.37
N LEU A 82 9.66 -15.43 -2.05
CA LEU A 82 9.71 -16.50 -1.07
C LEU A 82 10.67 -17.58 -1.58
N THR A 83 11.92 -17.46 -1.16
CA THR A 83 12.84 -18.59 -1.06
C THR A 83 12.11 -19.73 -0.33
N PRO A 84 12.46 -21.02 -0.57
CA PRO A 84 11.69 -22.19 -0.11
C PRO A 84 11.42 -22.31 1.40
N TYR A 85 11.88 -21.36 2.21
CA TYR A 85 11.89 -21.45 3.67
C TYR A 85 10.58 -21.02 4.36
N GLU A 86 9.67 -20.29 3.69
CA GLU A 86 8.38 -19.89 4.29
C GLU A 86 7.16 -20.68 3.78
N SER A 87 7.36 -21.85 3.16
CA SER A 87 6.27 -22.83 2.99
C SER A 87 5.99 -23.66 4.25
N SER A 88 6.76 -23.47 5.33
CA SER A 88 6.60 -24.16 6.61
C SER A 88 5.49 -23.53 7.47
N GLY A 89 4.26 -23.51 6.94
CA GLY A 89 3.09 -23.00 7.65
C GLY A 89 1.79 -23.74 7.35
N ILE A 90 1.77 -24.64 6.35
CA ILE A 90 0.65 -25.56 6.15
C ILE A 90 0.83 -26.70 7.15
N LYS A 91 0.30 -26.51 8.36
CA LYS A 91 0.13 -27.60 9.32
C LYS A 91 -0.73 -28.67 8.67
N GLU A 92 -0.12 -29.80 8.32
CA GLU A 92 -0.80 -31.08 8.16
C GLU A 92 -1.72 -31.31 9.36
N LYS A 93 -3.04 -31.31 9.14
CA LYS A 93 -3.94 -32.09 9.97
C LYS A 93 -4.09 -33.44 9.28
N GLN A 94 -3.16 -34.35 9.54
CA GLN A 94 -3.43 -35.78 9.38
C GLN A 94 -4.54 -36.14 10.36
N HIS A 95 -5.71 -36.48 9.83
CA HIS A 95 -6.75 -37.17 10.59
C HIS A 95 -6.52 -38.66 10.32
N SER A 96 -5.83 -39.31 11.25
CA SER A 96 -5.78 -40.78 11.30
C SER A 96 -7.04 -41.23 12.04
N GLY A 97 -7.85 -42.03 11.36
CA GLY A 97 -8.98 -42.79 11.89
C GLY A 97 -9.06 -44.10 11.13
#